data_AF-A0A7C6SWR4-F1
#
_entry.id   AF-A0A7C6SWR4-F1
#
_cell.length_a   1.000
_cell.length_b   1.000
_cell.length_c   1.000
_cell.angle_alpha   90.00
_cell.angle_beta   90.00
_cell.angle_gamma   90.00
#
_symmetry.space_group_name_H-M   'P 1'
#
loop_
_entity.id
_entity.type
_entity.pdbx_description
1 polymer ?
#
loop_
_entity_poly.entity_id
_entity_poly.type
_entity_poly.pdbx_seq_one_letter_code
_entity_poly.pdbx_strand_id
1 'polypeptide(L)' 'KERGGLTIWLGTDDEDNSSSLSNTDLYENLYEKIVNIRNLKRHPFGFYQQLGFIIVGVMPDANGIGKPDIYMAKKVRKGS' A
#
# COMPACT_ATOMS: atom_id res chain seq x y z
N LYS A 1 0.93 18.69 -22.52
CA LYS A 1 1.00 19.72 -21.45
C LYS A 1 1.06 19.02 -20.10
N GLU A 2 2.01 19.38 -19.24
CA GLU A 2 2.05 18.96 -17.84
C GLU A 2 0.96 19.69 -17.04
N ARG A 3 0.34 19.02 -16.07
CA ARG A 3 -0.83 19.54 -15.31
C ARG A 3 -0.50 20.05 -13.89
N GLY A 4 0.78 20.17 -13.54
CA GLY A 4 1.19 20.65 -12.21
C GLY A 4 0.92 19.66 -11.06
N GLY A 5 0.72 18.37 -11.36
CA GLY A 5 0.54 17.34 -10.32
C GLY A 5 1.78 17.21 -9.43
N LEU A 6 1.56 16.99 -8.13
CA LEU A 6 2.64 16.85 -7.14
C LEU A 6 2.83 15.41 -6.69
N THR A 7 1.72 14.70 -6.52
CA THR A 7 1.66 13.33 -5.98
C THR A 7 0.63 12.54 -6.79
N ILE A 8 0.97 11.29 -7.10
CA ILE A 8 0.01 10.28 -7.53
C ILE A 8 -0.24 9.38 -6.33
N TRP A 9 -1.51 9.09 -6.04
CA TRP A 9 -1.93 8.19 -4.97
C TRP A 9 -2.80 7.08 -5.53
N LEU A 10 -2.75 5.91 -4.91
CA LEU A 10 -3.57 4.74 -5.25
C LEU A 10 -3.84 3.92 -3.99
N GLY A 11 -4.98 3.22 -4.00
CA GLY A 11 -5.25 2.06 -3.14
C GLY A 11 -4.96 0.77 -3.91
N THR A 12 -4.58 -0.27 -3.20
CA THR A 12 -4.41 -1.62 -3.73
C THR A 12 -4.88 -2.59 -2.67
N ASP A 13 -6.12 -3.04 -2.84
CA ASP A 13 -6.82 -3.92 -1.91
C ASP A 13 -6.17 -5.30 -1.81
N ASP A 14 -6.20 -5.86 -0.60
CA ASP A 14 -5.76 -7.22 -0.32
C ASP A 14 -6.95 -8.11 0.06
N GLU A 15 -7.74 -8.51 -0.96
CA GLU A 15 -8.94 -9.32 -0.76
C GLU A 15 -8.67 -10.84 -0.70
N ASP A 16 -7.51 -11.29 -1.21
CA ASP A 16 -7.15 -12.69 -1.42
C ASP A 16 -6.02 -13.18 -0.51
N ASN A 17 -5.67 -12.40 0.51
CA ASN A 17 -4.60 -12.67 1.47
C ASN A 17 -3.25 -12.82 0.76
N SER A 18 -2.93 -11.88 -0.12
CA SER A 18 -1.73 -11.89 -0.96
C SER A 18 -0.57 -11.07 -0.38
N SER A 19 -0.77 -10.35 0.72
CA SER A 19 0.29 -9.77 1.56
C SER A 19 0.23 -10.26 3.01
N SER A 20 1.31 -9.99 3.76
CA SER A 20 1.36 -10.28 5.20
C SER A 20 0.53 -9.33 6.07
N LEU A 21 -0.17 -8.36 5.48
CA LEU A 21 -1.09 -7.47 6.20
C LEU A 21 -2.51 -8.03 6.30
N SER A 22 -2.81 -9.11 5.57
CA SER A 22 -4.12 -9.76 5.63
C SER A 22 -4.18 -10.80 6.75
N ASN A 23 -5.41 -11.08 7.21
CA ASN A 23 -5.69 -11.99 8.32
C ASN A 23 -4.85 -11.71 9.60
N THR A 24 -4.53 -10.44 9.84
CA THR A 24 -3.89 -9.99 11.09
C THR A 24 -4.59 -8.75 11.61
N ASP A 25 -4.53 -8.55 12.92
CA ASP A 25 -5.09 -7.35 13.54
C ASP A 25 -4.19 -6.14 13.26
N LEU A 26 -4.58 -5.29 12.30
CA LEU A 26 -3.80 -4.10 11.94
C LEU A 26 -3.90 -2.96 12.96
N TYR A 27 -4.72 -3.09 14.00
CA TYR A 27 -4.70 -2.14 15.12
C TYR A 27 -3.53 -2.38 16.08
N GLU A 28 -2.89 -3.56 16.02
CA GLU A 28 -1.71 -3.89 16.81
C GLU A 28 -0.41 -3.78 16.00
N ASN A 29 0.57 -3.03 16.52
CA ASN A 29 1.92 -2.89 15.94
C ASN A 29 1.90 -2.54 14.44
N LEU A 30 0.95 -1.69 14.02
CA LEU A 30 0.66 -1.39 12.61
C LEU A 30 1.91 -1.04 11.80
N TYR A 31 2.71 -0.09 12.30
CA TYR A 31 3.89 0.38 11.58
C TYR A 31 4.97 -0.70 11.45
N GLU A 32 5.12 -1.57 12.45
CA GLU A 32 6.03 -2.71 12.37
C GLU A 32 5.57 -3.71 11.30
N LYS A 33 4.26 -3.98 11.22
CA LYS A 33 3.68 -4.84 10.18
C LYS A 33 3.87 -4.26 8.79
N ILE A 34 3.69 -2.94 8.63
CA ILE A 34 3.93 -2.23 7.36
C ILE A 34 5.41 -2.31 6.96
N VAL A 35 6.34 -2.03 7.89
CA VAL A 35 7.80 -2.09 7.62
C VAL A 35 8.23 -3.49 7.20
N ASN A 36 7.64 -4.52 7.80
CA ASN A 36 7.94 -5.93 7.54
C ASN A 36 6.98 -6.58 6.53
N ILE A 37 6.29 -5.78 5.70
CA ILE A 37 5.34 -6.31 4.72
C ILE A 37 6.03 -7.31 3.78
N ARG A 38 5.36 -8.46 3.55
CA ARG A 38 5.81 -9.49 2.61
C ARG A 38 4.77 -9.71 1.55
N ASN A 39 5.24 -9.91 0.32
CA ASN A 39 4.40 -10.30 -0.80
C ASN A 39 4.27 -11.83 -0.81
N LEU A 40 3.07 -12.34 -0.54
CA LEU A 40 2.80 -13.78 -0.39
C LEU A 40 2.30 -14.42 -1.69
N LYS A 41 1.53 -13.69 -2.50
CA LYS A 41 0.91 -14.22 -3.74
C LYS A 41 0.98 -13.27 -4.94
N ARG A 42 2.07 -12.50 -5.04
CA ARG A 42 2.26 -11.48 -6.08
C ARG A 42 1.23 -10.34 -6.02
N HIS A 43 0.93 -9.87 -4.81
CA HIS A 43 0.09 -8.68 -4.59
C HIS A 43 0.64 -7.46 -5.39
N PRO A 44 -0.21 -6.62 -6.00
CA PRO A 44 0.20 -5.50 -6.85
C PRO A 44 1.09 -4.44 -6.18
N PHE A 45 1.05 -4.31 -4.84
CA PHE A 45 1.92 -3.38 -4.09
C PHE A 45 3.40 -3.51 -4.50
N GLY A 46 3.89 -4.72 -4.76
CA GLY A 46 5.30 -4.95 -5.15
C GLY A 46 5.63 -4.37 -6.53
N PHE A 47 4.68 -4.42 -7.47
CA PHE A 47 4.81 -3.78 -8.78
C PHE A 47 4.87 -2.25 -8.64
N TYR A 48 4.00 -1.66 -7.83
CA TYR A 48 4.02 -0.21 -7.60
C TYR A 48 5.29 0.26 -6.88
N GLN A 49 5.84 -0.54 -5.96
CA GLN A 49 7.15 -0.27 -5.36
C GLN A 49 8.26 -0.19 -6.40
N GLN A 50 8.28 -1.10 -7.39
CA GLN A 50 9.24 -1.03 -8.51
C GLN A 50 9.07 0.23 -9.36
N LEU A 51 7.86 0.78 -9.45
CA LEU A 51 7.58 2.06 -10.12
C LEU A 51 7.93 3.27 -9.26
N GLY A 52 8.45 3.09 -8.04
CA GLY A 52 8.86 4.16 -7.13
C GLY A 52 7.72 4.73 -6.27
N PHE A 53 6.62 3.98 -6.12
CA PHE A 53 5.63 4.28 -5.09
C PHE A 53 6.10 3.74 -3.73
N ILE A 54 5.67 4.40 -2.65
CA ILE A 54 5.88 3.95 -1.28
C ILE A 54 4.52 3.71 -0.61
N ILE A 55 4.47 2.79 0.34
CA ILE A 55 3.30 2.62 1.22
C ILE A 55 3.23 3.84 2.14
N VAL A 56 2.10 4.55 2.14
CA VAL A 56 1.86 5.75 2.96
C VAL A 56 0.80 5.52 4.04
N GLY A 57 0.09 4.40 3.99
CA GLY A 57 -0.91 4.03 4.98
C GLY A 57 -1.61 2.74 4.60
N VAL A 58 -2.48 2.30 5.50
CA VAL A 58 -3.38 1.16 5.28
C VAL A 58 -4.73 1.49 5.90
N MET A 59 -5.80 0.95 5.34
CA MET A 59 -7.13 0.95 5.95
C MET A 59 -7.43 -0.47 6.46
N PRO A 60 -7.39 -0.71 7.78
CA PRO A 60 -7.81 -1.98 8.35
C PRO A 60 -9.25 -2.31 7.97
N ASP A 61 -9.49 -3.58 7.63
CA ASP A 61 -10.82 -4.14 7.37
C ASP A 61 -11.67 -3.43 6.29
N ALA A 62 -11.03 -2.70 5.36
CA ALA A 62 -11.69 -1.96 4.28
C ALA A 62 -12.69 -2.82 3.48
N ASN A 63 -12.33 -4.09 3.25
CA ASN A 63 -13.12 -5.05 2.48
C ASN A 63 -13.66 -6.21 3.35
N GLY A 64 -13.71 -6.01 4.67
CA GLY A 64 -14.10 -7.00 5.67
C GLY A 64 -12.95 -7.42 6.60
N ILE A 65 -13.27 -8.20 7.64
CA ILE A 65 -12.31 -8.59 8.70
C ILE A 65 -11.07 -9.24 8.07
N GLY A 66 -9.90 -8.68 8.36
CA GLY A 66 -8.60 -9.16 7.88
C GLY A 66 -8.31 -8.84 6.41
N LYS A 67 -9.12 -7.99 5.75
CA LYS A 67 -8.96 -7.60 4.34
C LYS A 67 -8.72 -6.10 4.21
N PRO A 68 -7.47 -5.65 4.38
CA PRO A 68 -7.14 -4.24 4.32
C PRO A 68 -7.07 -3.70 2.89
N ASP A 69 -7.10 -2.37 2.79
CA ASP A 69 -6.58 -1.64 1.63
C ASP A 69 -5.19 -1.06 1.94
N ILE A 70 -4.27 -1.13 0.99
CA ILE A 70 -2.90 -0.61 1.12
C ILE A 70 -2.76 0.66 0.27
N TYR A 71 -2.51 1.77 0.95
CA TYR A 71 -2.37 3.07 0.31
C TYR A 71 -0.94 3.35 -0.10
N MET A 72 -0.74 3.72 -1.36
CA MET A 72 0.58 3.98 -1.93
C MET A 72 0.66 5.31 -2.67
N ALA A 73 1.75 6.05 -2.46
CA ALA A 73 1.96 7.34 -3.11
C ALA A 73 3.32 7.43 -3.81
N LYS A 74 3.39 8.23 -4.86
CA LYS A 74 4.62 8.62 -5.54
C LYS A 74 4.64 10.13 -5.77
N LYS A 75 5.73 10.79 -5.37
CA LYS A 75 6.00 12.18 -5.74
C LYS A 75 6.37 12.24 -7.22
N VAL A 76 5.72 13.13 -7.97
CA VAL A 76 5.95 13.28 -9.42
C VAL A 76 6.64 14.58 -9.81
N ARG A 77 6.69 15.55 -8.90
CA ARG A 77 7.49 16.77 -9.11
C ARG A 77 8.98 16.44 -9.04
N LYS A 78 9.72 16.69 -10.13
CA LYS A 78 11.19 16.72 -10.11
C LYS A 78 11.62 17.81 -9.13
N GLY A 79 12.53 17.47 -8.21
CA GLY A 79 13.13 18.46 -7.32
C GLY A 79 13.70 19.62 -8.14
N SER A 80 13.37 20.84 -7.74
CA SER A 80 14.03 22.06 -8.19
C SER A 80 15.49 22.05 -7.77
#